data_AF-A0A1U7GHQ3-F1
#
_entry.id   AF-A0A1U7GHQ3-F1
#
_cell.length_a   1.000
_cell.length_b   1.000
_cell.length_c   1.000
_cell.angle_alpha   90.00
_cell.angle_beta   90.00
_cell.angle_gamma   90.00
#
_symmetry.space_group_name_H-M   'P 1'
#
loop_
_entity.id
_entity.type
_entity.pdbx_description
1 polymer ?
#
loop_
_entity_poly.entity_id
_entity_poly.type
_entity_poly.pdbx_seq_one_letter_code
_entity_poly.pdbx_strand_id
1 'polypeptide(L)'
;MQLLANCPICGSQACRHVYSGRTTRNPDDPSRWDFWRCSTCDHGFLNPQPGWDELDKYYSSNYSAYGKSHGIADSMDATIREARASGVYRHVPIRPGLRILDVGAGGGSFLTVAKALGAHVRGVEPSPFGAQTCRDNGIDVFEGTLEQYAGGGAEDRYDLITFSHVVEHLPDPVATLKLAATLLDVGGYIWLAVPNGACRLARRLEWRWHSTDLPLHLHHFSPRSMRVMSERAGLPLRDLRTFSFPPAVRASILLEWRYLWKVPRRLSGALLTQRFVERQAARMDENEAGEAILAEFAQPAEATTSAPAGTAHA
;
A
#
# COMPACT_ATOMS: atom_id res chain seq x y z
N MET A 1 19.94 -11.75 -0.55
CA MET A 1 20.09 -10.28 -0.43
C MET A 1 20.88 -9.67 -1.58
N GLN A 2 20.35 -8.64 -2.24
CA GLN A 2 21.01 -7.89 -3.32
C GLN A 2 21.41 -6.48 -2.82
N LEU A 3 22.68 -6.13 -2.94
CA LEU A 3 23.15 -4.77 -2.63
C LEU A 3 22.91 -3.84 -3.82
N LEU A 4 22.27 -2.70 -3.58
CA LEU A 4 21.99 -1.67 -4.58
C LEU A 4 22.96 -0.50 -4.43
N ALA A 5 23.71 -0.21 -5.51
CA ALA A 5 24.60 0.96 -5.58
C ALA A 5 23.83 2.27 -5.87
N ASN A 6 22.68 2.17 -6.53
CA ASN A 6 21.87 3.30 -7.00
C ASN A 6 20.43 3.16 -6.50
N CYS A 7 19.69 4.27 -6.47
CA CYS A 7 18.25 4.25 -6.23
C CYS A 7 17.54 3.39 -7.30
N PRO A 8 16.73 2.38 -6.91
CA PRO A 8 16.08 1.49 -7.87
C PRO A 8 15.03 2.21 -8.74
N ILE A 9 14.52 3.36 -8.27
CA ILE A 9 13.54 4.15 -9.03
C ILE A 9 14.23 5.13 -9.96
N CYS A 10 15.06 6.04 -9.46
CA CYS A 10 15.61 7.15 -10.27
C CYS A 10 17.07 6.97 -10.73
N GLY A 11 17.76 5.91 -10.31
CA GLY A 11 19.15 5.63 -10.68
C GLY A 11 20.19 6.54 -10.02
N SER A 12 19.80 7.49 -9.18
CA SER A 12 20.73 8.37 -8.45
C SER A 12 21.55 7.61 -7.40
N GLN A 13 22.81 8.01 -7.24
CA GLN A 13 23.69 7.57 -6.15
C GLN A 13 23.49 8.35 -4.85
N ALA A 14 22.68 9.41 -4.87
CA ALA A 14 22.45 10.29 -3.73
C ALA A 14 21.50 9.65 -2.69
N CYS A 15 21.84 8.45 -2.25
CA CYS A 15 21.11 7.62 -1.30
C CYS A 15 21.86 7.59 0.03
N ARG A 16 21.11 7.64 1.13
CA ARG A 16 21.68 7.48 2.47
C ARG A 16 20.89 6.47 3.28
N HIS A 17 21.60 5.76 4.15
CA HIS A 17 20.98 5.01 5.24
C HIS A 17 20.20 5.98 6.15
N VAL A 18 19.03 5.55 6.61
CA VAL A 18 18.18 6.33 7.52
C VAL A 18 18.09 5.64 8.87
N TYR A 19 17.76 4.35 8.88
CA TYR A 19 17.65 3.54 10.09
C TYR A 19 17.76 2.05 9.78
N SER A 20 18.00 1.23 10.81
CA SER A 20 17.87 -0.23 10.77
C SER A 20 16.62 -0.65 11.54
N GLY A 21 15.60 -1.12 10.82
CA GLY A 21 14.28 -1.44 11.35
C GLY A 21 14.10 -2.93 11.69
N ARG A 22 12.95 -3.26 12.29
CA ARG A 22 12.52 -4.64 12.56
C ARG A 22 11.16 -4.90 11.93
N THR A 23 10.79 -6.17 11.82
CA THR A 23 9.41 -6.53 11.47
C THR A 23 8.46 -6.21 12.63
N THR A 24 7.26 -5.72 12.30
CA THR A 24 6.16 -5.58 13.27
C THR A 24 5.27 -6.83 13.33
N ARG A 25 5.42 -7.76 12.37
CA ARG A 25 4.62 -8.99 12.26
C ARG A 25 5.04 -10.05 13.26
N ASN A 26 6.35 -10.21 13.45
CA ASN A 26 6.92 -11.13 14.44
C ASN A 26 7.86 -10.39 15.40
N PRO A 27 7.38 -9.96 16.58
CA PRO A 27 8.19 -9.20 17.54
C PRO A 27 9.43 -9.95 18.07
N ASP A 28 9.41 -11.28 18.03
CA ASP A 28 10.49 -12.13 18.52
C ASP A 28 11.58 -12.36 17.47
N ASP A 29 11.34 -11.94 16.22
CA ASP A 29 12.33 -12.01 15.15
C ASP A 29 13.49 -11.04 15.43
N PRO A 30 14.73 -11.55 15.61
CA PRO A 30 15.87 -10.70 15.92
C PRO A 30 16.38 -9.91 14.72
N SER A 31 15.92 -10.21 13.49
CA SER A 31 16.42 -9.65 12.24
C SER A 31 16.33 -8.12 12.20
N ARG A 32 17.28 -7.51 11.47
CA ARG A 32 17.29 -6.07 11.17
C ARG A 32 17.33 -5.85 9.67
N TRP A 33 16.66 -4.80 9.25
CA TRP A 33 16.52 -4.45 7.84
C TRP A 33 16.90 -2.99 7.65
N ASP A 34 17.91 -2.75 6.83
CA ASP A 34 18.45 -1.42 6.60
C ASP A 34 17.59 -0.65 5.59
N PHE A 35 17.09 0.50 6.05
CA PHE A 35 16.25 1.38 5.26
C PHE A 35 17.05 2.56 4.74
N TRP A 36 17.00 2.76 3.43
CA TRP A 36 17.69 3.82 2.72
C TRP A 36 16.69 4.78 2.08
N ARG A 37 17.13 6.02 1.85
CA ARG A 37 16.32 7.03 1.16
C ARG A 37 17.16 7.79 0.15
N CYS A 38 16.61 7.93 -1.06
CA CYS A 38 17.17 8.73 -2.14
C CYS A 38 16.82 10.21 -1.94
N SER A 39 17.81 11.09 -1.96
CA SER A 39 17.61 12.54 -1.89
C SER A 39 17.13 13.16 -3.21
N THR A 40 17.31 12.47 -4.34
CA THR A 40 16.89 12.94 -5.67
C THR A 40 15.40 12.74 -5.94
N CYS A 41 14.81 11.59 -5.60
CA CYS A 41 13.38 11.33 -5.85
C CYS A 41 12.57 11.06 -4.58
N ASP A 42 13.19 11.14 -3.39
CA ASP A 42 12.57 10.86 -2.10
C ASP A 42 12.05 9.42 -1.92
N HIS A 43 12.51 8.50 -2.78
CA HIS A 43 12.18 7.07 -2.68
C HIS A 43 12.88 6.43 -1.48
N GLY A 44 12.12 5.74 -0.64
CA GLY A 44 12.65 4.87 0.41
C GLY A 44 12.74 3.41 -0.08
N PHE A 45 13.74 2.67 0.35
CA PHE A 45 13.90 1.27 -0.05
C PHE A 45 14.79 0.50 0.93
N LEU A 46 14.63 -0.83 0.97
CA LEU A 46 15.55 -1.69 1.71
C LEU A 46 16.84 -1.88 0.92
N ASN A 47 17.98 -1.80 1.61
CA ASN A 47 19.28 -2.08 1.03
C ASN A 47 20.21 -2.70 2.08
N PRO A 48 20.62 -3.98 1.92
CA PRO A 48 20.35 -4.83 0.76
C PRO A 48 18.88 -5.28 0.65
N GLN A 49 18.39 -5.51 -0.56
CA GLN A 49 17.05 -6.03 -0.80
C GLN A 49 17.01 -7.54 -0.51
N PRO A 50 16.12 -8.04 0.36
CA PRO A 50 15.96 -9.47 0.57
C PRO A 50 15.48 -10.20 -0.69
N GLY A 51 15.95 -11.43 -0.86
CA GLY A 51 15.43 -12.35 -1.87
C GLY A 51 14.12 -13.01 -1.43
N TRP A 52 13.43 -13.68 -2.37
CA TRP A 52 12.17 -14.38 -2.09
C TRP A 52 12.33 -15.50 -1.04
N ASP A 53 13.46 -16.20 -1.07
CA ASP A 53 13.85 -17.21 -0.09
C ASP A 53 13.87 -16.66 1.35
N GLU A 54 14.24 -15.39 1.52
CA GLU A 54 14.26 -14.72 2.81
C GLU A 54 12.87 -14.18 3.22
N LEU A 55 12.05 -13.83 2.23
CA LEU A 55 10.70 -13.29 2.41
C LEU A 55 9.65 -14.37 2.67
N ASP A 56 9.86 -15.60 2.21
CA ASP A 56 8.90 -16.70 2.26
C ASP A 56 8.33 -16.93 3.67
N LYS A 57 9.19 -16.90 4.70
CA LYS A 57 8.78 -17.04 6.11
C LYS A 57 7.83 -15.96 6.62
N TYR A 58 7.71 -14.82 5.91
CA TYR A 58 6.78 -13.73 6.24
C TYR A 58 5.46 -13.83 5.44
N TYR A 59 5.42 -14.62 4.37
CA TYR A 59 4.22 -14.96 3.60
C TYR A 59 3.55 -16.22 4.15
N SER A 60 2.84 -16.09 5.28
CA SER A 60 2.01 -17.21 5.78
C SER A 60 0.76 -17.42 4.91
N SER A 61 0.20 -18.63 4.91
CA SER A 61 -1.12 -18.94 4.32
C SER A 61 -2.26 -18.07 4.86
N ASN A 62 -2.07 -17.44 6.02
CA ASN A 62 -3.00 -16.48 6.62
C ASN A 62 -2.75 -15.03 6.17
N TYR A 63 -2.07 -14.82 5.04
CA TYR A 63 -1.91 -13.48 4.48
C TYR A 63 -3.29 -12.86 4.22
N SER A 64 -3.52 -11.66 4.76
CA SER A 64 -4.85 -11.04 4.77
C SER A 64 -5.42 -10.79 3.38
N ALA A 65 -4.58 -10.73 2.34
CA ALA A 65 -5.02 -10.59 0.96
C ALA A 65 -5.66 -11.87 0.38
N TYR A 66 -5.53 -13.02 1.05
CA TYR A 66 -6.13 -14.30 0.64
C TYR A 66 -7.47 -14.59 1.35
N GLY A 67 -8.07 -13.58 2.00
CA GLY A 67 -9.40 -13.73 2.60
C GLY A 67 -10.48 -14.09 1.58
N LYS A 68 -11.55 -14.76 2.04
CA LYS A 68 -12.71 -15.10 1.21
C LYS A 68 -13.31 -13.84 0.58
N SER A 69 -13.85 -14.00 -0.64
CA SER A 69 -14.49 -12.91 -1.38
C SER A 69 -15.56 -12.21 -0.57
N HIS A 70 -15.73 -10.92 -0.81
CA HIS A 70 -16.86 -10.16 -0.30
C HIS A 70 -18.14 -10.63 -0.99
N GLY A 71 -19.25 -10.67 -0.26
CA GLY A 71 -20.55 -11.04 -0.81
C GLY A 71 -20.96 -10.14 -1.97
N ILE A 72 -21.65 -10.71 -2.96
CA ILE A 72 -22.34 -9.94 -4.00
C ILE A 72 -23.72 -9.64 -3.44
N ALA A 73 -24.10 -8.36 -3.38
CA ALA A 73 -25.41 -7.93 -2.90
C ALA A 73 -26.47 -8.05 -3.99
N ASP A 74 -27.75 -7.90 -3.62
CA ASP A 74 -28.89 -8.07 -4.53
C ASP A 74 -28.95 -7.06 -5.69
N SER A 75 -28.12 -6.00 -5.67
CA SER A 75 -28.03 -5.01 -6.76
C SER A 75 -26.59 -4.54 -7.02
N MET A 76 -26.36 -4.00 -8.23
CA MET A 76 -25.06 -3.43 -8.63
C MET A 76 -24.65 -2.26 -7.71
N ASP A 77 -25.59 -1.35 -7.40
CA ASP A 77 -25.32 -0.22 -6.52
C ASP A 77 -25.00 -0.67 -5.09
N ALA A 78 -25.66 -1.71 -4.59
CA ALA A 78 -25.35 -2.30 -3.30
C ALA A 78 -23.97 -2.95 -3.28
N THR A 79 -23.62 -3.68 -4.34
CA THR A 79 -22.32 -4.32 -4.51
C THR A 79 -21.19 -3.27 -4.55
N ILE A 80 -21.38 -2.16 -5.28
CA ILE A 80 -20.41 -1.05 -5.32
C ILE A 80 -20.27 -0.40 -3.95
N ARG A 81 -21.39 -0.12 -3.27
CA ARG A 81 -21.38 0.50 -1.94
C ARG A 81 -20.65 -0.36 -0.91
N GLU A 82 -20.90 -1.66 -0.89
CA GLU A 82 -20.23 -2.61 0.00
C GLU A 82 -18.74 -2.73 -0.32
N ALA A 83 -18.37 -2.82 -1.61
CA ALA A 83 -16.97 -2.85 -2.03
C ALA A 83 -16.22 -1.55 -1.68
N ARG A 84 -16.88 -0.39 -1.71
CA ARG A 84 -16.31 0.89 -1.24
C ARG A 84 -16.11 0.86 0.26
N ALA A 85 -17.13 0.44 1.02
CA ALA A 85 -17.06 0.36 2.47
C ALA A 85 -15.97 -0.61 2.96
N SER A 86 -15.71 -1.68 2.21
CA SER A 86 -14.65 -2.65 2.53
C SER A 86 -13.26 -2.28 2.02
N GLY A 87 -13.13 -1.19 1.24
CA GLY A 87 -11.86 -0.78 0.62
C GLY A 87 -11.41 -1.65 -0.56
N VAL A 88 -12.26 -2.57 -1.03
CA VAL A 88 -12.01 -3.43 -2.20
C VAL A 88 -12.21 -2.66 -3.51
N TYR A 89 -13.06 -1.64 -3.49
CA TYR A 89 -13.33 -0.81 -4.66
C TYR A 89 -12.15 0.14 -4.93
N ARG A 90 -11.47 -0.08 -6.05
CA ARG A 90 -10.28 0.69 -6.47
C ARG A 90 -10.58 2.09 -7.02
N HIS A 91 -11.79 2.60 -6.80
CA HIS A 91 -12.28 3.90 -7.33
C HIS A 91 -12.09 4.07 -8.85
N VAL A 92 -12.11 2.95 -9.59
CA VAL A 92 -12.04 2.94 -11.06
C VAL A 92 -13.45 2.75 -11.64
N PRO A 93 -13.78 3.43 -12.75
CA PRO A 93 -15.05 3.20 -13.43
C PRO A 93 -15.05 1.80 -14.05
N ILE A 94 -15.94 0.93 -13.57
CA ILE A 94 -16.15 -0.41 -14.12
C ILE A 94 -17.41 -0.36 -14.97
N ARG A 95 -17.31 -0.80 -16.22
CA ARG A 95 -18.41 -0.86 -17.18
C ARG A 95 -18.46 -2.24 -17.84
N PRO A 96 -19.64 -2.67 -18.33
CA PRO A 96 -19.75 -3.91 -19.10
C PRO A 96 -18.76 -3.98 -20.26
N GLY A 97 -18.15 -5.14 -20.45
CA GLY A 97 -17.18 -5.42 -21.51
C GLY A 97 -15.76 -4.89 -21.27
N LEU A 98 -15.50 -4.16 -20.18
CA LEU A 98 -14.14 -3.70 -19.83
C LEU A 98 -13.24 -4.92 -19.55
N ARG A 99 -12.08 -5.00 -20.20
CA ARG A 99 -11.09 -6.05 -19.95
C ARG A 99 -10.09 -5.61 -18.89
N ILE A 100 -10.07 -6.33 -17.78
CA ILE A 100 -9.27 -6.02 -16.60
C ILE A 100 -8.27 -7.13 -16.32
N LEU A 101 -7.00 -6.77 -16.15
CA LEU A 101 -5.97 -7.60 -15.55
C LEU A 101 -5.68 -7.09 -14.13
N ASP A 102 -5.79 -7.96 -13.13
CA ASP A 102 -5.36 -7.65 -11.76
C ASP A 102 -4.07 -8.42 -11.44
N VAL A 103 -2.97 -7.69 -11.26
CA VAL A 103 -1.67 -8.26 -10.95
C VAL A 103 -1.52 -8.28 -9.43
N GLY A 104 -1.23 -9.45 -8.86
CA GLY A 104 -1.33 -9.71 -7.42
C GLY A 104 -2.79 -9.77 -6.98
N ALA A 105 -3.59 -10.61 -7.64
CA ALA A 105 -5.04 -10.67 -7.45
C ALA A 105 -5.47 -11.12 -6.05
N GLY A 106 -4.57 -11.72 -5.26
CA GLY A 106 -4.86 -12.28 -3.94
C GLY A 106 -6.00 -13.29 -4.03
N GLY A 107 -7.03 -13.14 -3.17
CA GLY A 107 -8.25 -13.96 -3.22
C GLY A 107 -9.27 -13.56 -4.30
N GLY A 108 -8.98 -12.57 -5.14
CA GLY A 108 -9.84 -12.18 -6.27
C GLY A 108 -11.02 -11.28 -5.92
N SER A 109 -11.09 -10.73 -4.70
CA SER A 109 -12.22 -9.92 -4.23
C SER A 109 -12.60 -8.77 -5.18
N PHE A 110 -11.61 -8.03 -5.69
CA PHE A 110 -11.85 -6.95 -6.65
C PHE A 110 -12.39 -7.49 -7.99
N LEU A 111 -11.82 -8.60 -8.47
CA LEU A 111 -12.24 -9.23 -9.71
C LEU A 111 -13.66 -9.81 -9.62
N THR A 112 -14.07 -10.34 -8.47
CA THR A 112 -15.46 -10.78 -8.22
C THR A 112 -16.44 -9.63 -8.39
N VAL A 113 -16.16 -8.47 -7.79
CA VAL A 113 -16.99 -7.27 -7.94
C VAL A 113 -16.99 -6.79 -9.39
N ALA A 114 -15.82 -6.71 -10.03
CA ALA A 114 -15.73 -6.25 -11.41
C ALA A 114 -16.46 -7.16 -12.40
N LYS A 115 -16.37 -8.48 -12.21
CA LYS A 115 -17.10 -9.48 -12.99
C LYS A 115 -18.62 -9.34 -12.81
N ALA A 116 -19.09 -9.12 -11.58
CA ALA A 116 -20.50 -8.89 -11.29
C ALA A 116 -21.03 -7.61 -11.96
N LEU A 117 -20.17 -6.61 -12.19
CA LEU A 117 -20.48 -5.39 -12.94
C LEU A 117 -20.34 -5.53 -14.45
N GLY A 118 -20.09 -6.75 -14.95
CA GLY A 118 -20.04 -7.08 -16.38
C GLY A 118 -18.67 -6.94 -17.05
N ALA A 119 -17.58 -6.76 -16.28
CA ALA A 119 -16.23 -6.74 -16.83
C ALA A 119 -15.72 -8.15 -17.18
N HIS A 120 -14.84 -8.22 -18.18
CA HIS A 120 -14.03 -9.41 -18.45
C HIS A 120 -12.77 -9.34 -17.60
N VAL A 121 -12.65 -10.26 -16.64
CA VAL A 121 -11.60 -10.21 -15.62
C VAL A 121 -10.61 -11.36 -15.77
N ARG A 122 -9.34 -11.07 -15.56
CA ARG A 122 -8.29 -12.06 -15.34
C ARG A 122 -7.39 -11.61 -14.20
N GLY A 123 -6.94 -12.55 -13.36
CA GLY A 123 -5.95 -12.32 -12.32
C GLY A 123 -4.58 -12.91 -12.69
N VAL A 124 -3.52 -12.36 -12.10
CA VAL A 124 -2.20 -12.98 -12.00
C VAL A 124 -1.84 -13.04 -10.52
N GLU A 125 -1.60 -14.23 -9.98
CA GLU A 125 -1.33 -14.43 -8.56
C GLU A 125 -0.26 -15.50 -8.37
N PRO A 126 0.92 -15.17 -7.81
CA PRO A 126 1.99 -16.13 -7.61
C PRO A 126 1.72 -17.13 -6.48
N SER A 127 0.84 -16.82 -5.52
CA SER A 127 0.49 -17.74 -4.44
C SER A 127 -0.47 -18.82 -4.93
N PRO A 128 -0.12 -20.12 -4.80
CA PRO A 128 -1.05 -21.20 -5.11
C PRO A 128 -2.35 -21.12 -4.30
N PHE A 129 -2.28 -20.67 -3.05
CA PHE A 129 -3.46 -20.50 -2.19
C PHE A 129 -4.35 -19.34 -2.65
N GLY A 130 -3.75 -18.19 -3.00
CA GLY A 130 -4.48 -17.05 -3.57
C GLY A 130 -5.13 -17.41 -4.92
N ALA A 131 -4.36 -18.07 -5.79
CA ALA A 131 -4.85 -18.54 -7.09
C ALA A 131 -6.00 -19.56 -6.94
N GLN A 132 -5.89 -20.52 -6.02
CA GLN A 132 -6.99 -21.44 -5.74
C GLN A 132 -8.23 -20.70 -5.22
N THR A 133 -8.06 -19.72 -4.32
CA THR A 133 -9.18 -18.90 -3.82
C THR A 133 -9.86 -18.11 -4.95
N CYS A 134 -9.10 -17.57 -5.90
CA CYS A 134 -9.64 -16.96 -7.10
C CYS A 134 -10.47 -17.96 -7.92
N ARG A 135 -9.98 -19.18 -8.15
CA ARG A 135 -10.71 -20.24 -8.88
C ARG A 135 -12.01 -20.62 -8.18
N ASP A 136 -11.97 -20.76 -6.86
CA ASP A 136 -13.15 -21.06 -6.03
C ASP A 136 -14.22 -19.97 -6.15
N ASN A 137 -13.81 -18.72 -6.37
CA ASN A 137 -14.69 -17.57 -6.64
C ASN A 137 -15.08 -17.42 -8.13
N GLY A 138 -14.75 -18.41 -8.97
CA GLY A 138 -15.05 -18.41 -10.40
C GLY A 138 -14.27 -17.36 -11.20
N ILE A 139 -13.10 -16.93 -10.71
CA ILE A 139 -12.23 -15.98 -11.39
C ILE A 139 -11.19 -16.73 -12.20
N ASP A 140 -11.02 -16.32 -13.47
CA ASP A 140 -9.91 -16.79 -14.29
C ASP A 140 -8.61 -16.16 -13.79
N VAL A 141 -7.63 -17.00 -13.47
CA VAL A 141 -6.37 -16.56 -12.84
C VAL A 141 -5.20 -17.40 -13.34
N PHE A 142 -4.14 -16.70 -13.73
CA PHE A 142 -2.84 -17.30 -13.98
C PHE A 142 -2.07 -17.42 -12.66
N GLU A 143 -1.65 -18.65 -12.32
CA GLU A 143 -0.83 -18.90 -11.13
C GLU A 143 0.64 -18.70 -11.47
N GLY A 144 1.21 -17.61 -10.98
CA GLY A 144 2.58 -17.20 -11.29
C GLY A 144 2.77 -15.69 -11.26
N THR A 145 3.93 -15.24 -11.72
CA THR A 145 4.26 -13.81 -11.80
C THR A 145 3.81 -13.18 -13.12
N LEU A 146 3.78 -11.85 -13.19
CA LEU A 146 3.45 -11.15 -14.43
C LEU A 146 4.44 -11.46 -15.56
N GLU A 147 5.72 -11.63 -15.22
CA GLU A 147 6.79 -12.00 -16.14
C GLU A 147 6.54 -13.37 -16.77
N GLN A 148 6.09 -14.35 -15.98
CA GLN A 148 5.73 -15.68 -16.47
C GLN A 148 4.48 -15.61 -17.35
N TYR A 149 3.46 -14.84 -16.94
CA TYR A 149 2.24 -14.66 -17.71
C TYR A 149 2.50 -14.05 -19.09
N ALA A 150 3.23 -12.93 -19.14
CA ALA A 150 3.55 -12.25 -20.39
C ALA A 150 4.52 -13.05 -21.26
N GLY A 151 5.51 -13.72 -20.65
CA GLY A 151 6.50 -14.56 -21.34
C GLY A 151 5.90 -15.83 -21.96
N GLY A 152 4.74 -16.28 -21.48
CA GLY A 152 3.99 -17.41 -22.03
C GLY A 152 3.29 -17.13 -23.36
N GLY A 153 3.49 -15.96 -23.98
CA GLY A 153 2.87 -15.58 -25.24
C GLY A 153 1.44 -15.06 -25.09
N ALA A 154 1.14 -14.38 -23.99
CA ALA A 154 -0.18 -13.77 -23.77
C ALA A 154 -0.54 -12.82 -24.92
N GLU A 155 -1.55 -13.18 -25.71
CA GLU A 155 -2.07 -12.36 -26.82
C GLU A 155 -3.11 -11.34 -26.33
N ASP A 156 -3.62 -11.51 -25.11
CA ASP A 156 -4.65 -10.65 -24.55
C ASP A 156 -4.15 -9.22 -24.34
N ARG A 157 -5.04 -8.27 -24.65
CA ARG A 157 -4.87 -6.84 -24.38
C ARG A 157 -5.92 -6.37 -23.38
N TYR A 158 -5.53 -5.46 -22.50
CA TYR A 158 -6.37 -4.99 -21.40
C TYR A 158 -6.63 -3.49 -21.48
N ASP A 159 -7.87 -3.11 -21.19
CA ASP A 159 -8.27 -1.70 -21.08
C ASP A 159 -7.80 -1.11 -19.75
N LEU A 160 -7.69 -1.97 -18.73
CA LEU A 160 -7.27 -1.60 -17.38
C LEU A 160 -6.37 -2.69 -16.80
N ILE A 161 -5.18 -2.31 -16.36
CA ILE A 161 -4.31 -3.17 -15.54
C ILE A 161 -4.22 -2.55 -14.15
N THR A 162 -4.33 -3.37 -13.11
CA THR A 162 -4.37 -2.87 -11.74
C THR A 162 -3.32 -3.52 -10.85
N PHE A 163 -2.69 -2.71 -10.00
CA PHE A 163 -1.71 -3.12 -8.98
C PHE A 163 -2.12 -2.53 -7.62
N SER A 164 -2.73 -3.34 -6.77
CA SER A 164 -3.13 -2.90 -5.43
C SER A 164 -2.18 -3.47 -4.39
N HIS A 165 -1.29 -2.66 -3.85
CA HIS A 165 -0.30 -3.11 -2.85
C HIS A 165 0.59 -4.26 -3.35
N VAL A 166 1.16 -4.07 -4.54
CA VAL A 166 1.99 -5.08 -5.21
C VAL A 166 3.37 -4.54 -5.52
N VAL A 167 3.46 -3.38 -6.17
CA VAL A 167 4.74 -2.84 -6.66
C VAL A 167 5.75 -2.56 -5.55
N GLU A 168 5.30 -2.39 -4.31
CA GLU A 168 6.17 -2.24 -3.15
C GLU A 168 6.93 -3.51 -2.76
N HIS A 169 6.46 -4.66 -3.22
CA HIS A 169 7.05 -5.98 -2.97
C HIS A 169 7.94 -6.46 -4.11
N LEU A 170 7.87 -5.81 -5.28
CA LEU A 170 8.57 -6.26 -6.48
C LEU A 170 10.05 -5.84 -6.44
N PRO A 171 11.00 -6.70 -6.86
CA PRO A 171 12.41 -6.34 -6.93
C PRO A 171 12.70 -5.17 -7.90
N ASP A 172 12.03 -5.15 -9.06
CA ASP A 172 12.17 -4.09 -10.05
C ASP A 172 10.78 -3.60 -10.53
N PRO A 173 10.16 -2.66 -9.79
CA PRO A 173 8.83 -2.17 -10.16
C PRO A 173 8.81 -1.41 -11.49
N VAL A 174 9.95 -0.83 -11.93
CA VAL A 174 10.01 -0.13 -13.23
C VAL A 174 9.94 -1.15 -14.36
N ALA A 175 10.70 -2.25 -14.27
CA ALA A 175 10.67 -3.32 -15.27
C ALA A 175 9.28 -3.98 -15.35
N THR A 176 8.66 -4.29 -14.21
CA THR A 176 7.32 -4.89 -14.21
C THR A 176 6.27 -3.94 -14.81
N LEU A 177 6.34 -2.63 -14.53
CA LEU A 177 5.41 -1.66 -15.15
C LEU A 177 5.63 -1.51 -16.65
N LYS A 178 6.88 -1.59 -17.14
CA LYS A 178 7.14 -1.63 -18.59
C LYS A 178 6.53 -2.86 -19.24
N LEU A 179 6.65 -4.02 -18.60
CA LEU A 179 6.05 -5.24 -19.08
C LEU A 179 4.52 -5.14 -19.09
N ALA A 180 3.92 -4.65 -18.01
CA ALA A 180 2.48 -4.40 -17.93
C ALA A 180 2.00 -3.47 -19.04
N ALA A 181 2.78 -2.43 -19.37
CA ALA A 181 2.45 -1.51 -20.46
C ALA A 181 2.35 -2.21 -21.82
N THR A 182 3.11 -3.30 -22.05
CA THR A 182 3.01 -4.09 -23.28
C THR A 182 1.72 -4.90 -23.40
N LEU A 183 0.99 -5.11 -22.30
CA LEU A 183 -0.28 -5.83 -22.24
C LEU A 183 -1.49 -4.89 -22.33
N LEU A 184 -1.27 -3.57 -22.35
CA LEU A 184 -2.35 -2.61 -22.52
C LEU A 184 -2.85 -2.59 -23.95
N ASP A 185 -4.16 -2.43 -24.11
CA ASP A 185 -4.73 -2.00 -25.39
C ASP A 185 -4.56 -0.49 -25.60
N VAL A 186 -4.79 -0.02 -26.82
CA VAL A 186 -4.79 1.39 -27.18
C VAL A 186 -5.80 2.15 -26.32
N GLY A 187 -5.33 3.18 -25.61
CA GLY A 187 -6.15 3.98 -24.70
C GLY A 187 -6.32 3.38 -23.31
N GLY A 188 -5.84 2.15 -23.08
CA GLY A 188 -5.80 1.52 -21.77
C GLY A 188 -4.89 2.25 -20.79
N TYR A 189 -5.05 1.95 -19.50
CA TYR A 189 -4.24 2.57 -18.45
C TYR A 189 -3.95 1.62 -17.29
N ILE A 190 -2.94 1.97 -16.52
CA ILE A 190 -2.59 1.28 -15.27
C ILE A 190 -3.14 2.07 -14.09
N TRP A 191 -3.82 1.38 -13.19
CA TRP A 191 -4.14 1.88 -11.86
C TRP A 191 -3.21 1.23 -10.83
N LEU A 192 -2.71 2.02 -9.89
CA LEU A 192 -1.73 1.58 -8.91
C LEU A 192 -1.99 2.24 -7.56
N ALA A 193 -2.01 1.45 -6.49
CA ALA A 193 -2.05 1.93 -5.11
C ALA A 193 -0.89 1.36 -4.29
N VAL A 194 -0.22 2.24 -3.52
CA VAL A 194 0.91 1.94 -2.63
C VAL A 194 0.81 2.77 -1.35
N PRO A 195 1.45 2.34 -0.25
CA PRO A 195 1.64 3.19 0.92
C PRO A 195 2.45 4.44 0.58
N ASN A 196 2.00 5.59 1.09
CA ASN A 196 2.73 6.85 0.98
C ASN A 196 3.81 6.96 2.07
N GLY A 197 5.04 6.54 1.75
CA GLY A 197 6.22 6.63 2.62
C GLY A 197 6.72 8.06 2.88
N ALA A 198 6.15 9.06 2.21
CA ALA A 198 6.40 10.47 2.51
C ALA A 198 5.38 11.11 3.48
N CYS A 199 4.33 10.38 3.89
CA CYS A 199 3.37 10.91 4.86
C CYS A 199 4.02 11.12 6.24
N ARG A 200 3.42 12.00 7.06
CA ARG A 200 3.98 12.34 8.38
C ARG A 200 4.09 11.15 9.32
N LEU A 201 3.12 10.24 9.30
CA LEU A 201 3.17 9.03 10.13
C LEU A 201 4.34 8.13 9.72
N ALA A 202 4.57 7.93 8.42
CA ALA A 202 5.73 7.18 7.93
C ALA A 202 7.05 7.81 8.36
N ARG A 203 7.16 9.14 8.29
CA ARG A 203 8.36 9.89 8.69
C ARG A 203 8.63 9.85 10.20
N ARG A 204 7.58 9.86 11.01
CA ARG A 204 7.68 9.87 12.48
C ARG A 204 7.87 8.48 13.07
N LEU A 205 7.17 7.49 12.54
CA LEU A 205 7.11 6.15 13.12
C LEU A 205 8.12 5.20 12.48
N GLU A 206 8.66 5.52 11.30
CA GLU A 206 9.70 4.72 10.63
C GLU A 206 9.26 3.26 10.49
N TRP A 207 10.08 2.31 10.97
CA TRP A 207 9.76 0.88 10.96
C TRP A 207 8.55 0.48 11.82
N ARG A 208 8.09 1.36 12.72
CA ARG A 208 6.89 1.14 13.56
C ARG A 208 5.60 1.58 12.85
N TRP A 209 5.70 2.28 11.73
CA TRP A 209 4.54 2.60 10.91
C TRP A 209 3.94 1.32 10.34
N HIS A 210 2.61 1.14 10.44
CA HIS A 210 1.96 -0.10 10.04
C HIS A 210 2.28 -0.49 8.59
N SER A 211 2.24 0.48 7.68
CA SER A 211 2.45 0.25 6.25
C SER A 211 3.93 0.24 5.83
N THR A 212 4.86 0.34 6.78
CA THR A 212 6.27 0.06 6.51
C THR A 212 6.51 -1.43 6.31
N ASP A 213 5.83 -2.28 7.08
CA ASP A 213 5.76 -3.73 6.92
C ASP A 213 7.07 -4.45 6.52
N LEU A 214 8.15 -4.20 7.27
CA LEU A 214 9.44 -4.85 6.99
C LEU A 214 9.39 -6.36 7.30
N PRO A 215 10.09 -7.19 6.50
CA PRO A 215 10.84 -6.85 5.28
C PRO A 215 10.03 -6.95 3.98
N LEU A 216 8.71 -7.14 4.05
CA LEU A 216 7.88 -7.41 2.88
C LEU A 216 7.83 -6.24 1.89
N HIS A 217 7.79 -4.99 2.39
CA HIS A 217 7.85 -3.81 1.53
C HIS A 217 9.32 -3.46 1.24
N LEU A 218 9.77 -3.80 0.03
CA LEU A 218 11.09 -3.45 -0.48
C LEU A 218 11.18 -1.97 -0.83
N HIS A 219 10.05 -1.37 -1.24
CA HIS A 219 9.95 -0.01 -1.75
C HIS A 219 8.94 0.81 -0.96
N HIS A 220 9.31 2.05 -0.64
CA HIS A 220 8.49 3.02 0.07
C HIS A 220 8.38 4.29 -0.76
N PHE A 221 7.27 4.39 -1.49
CA PHE A 221 7.06 5.43 -2.47
C PHE A 221 6.68 6.77 -1.86
N SER A 222 7.06 7.84 -2.55
CA SER A 222 6.58 9.20 -2.34
C SER A 222 5.85 9.66 -3.61
N PRO A 223 5.02 10.71 -3.55
CA PRO A 223 4.45 11.31 -4.76
C PRO A 223 5.51 11.67 -5.83
N ARG A 224 6.72 12.05 -5.38
CA ARG A 224 7.84 12.34 -6.27
C ARG A 224 8.41 11.08 -6.89
N SER A 225 8.65 10.02 -6.12
CA SER A 225 9.20 8.78 -6.68
C SER A 225 8.19 8.05 -7.56
N MET A 226 6.89 8.14 -7.28
CA MET A 226 5.82 7.65 -8.15
C MET A 226 5.87 8.30 -9.53
N ARG A 227 6.00 9.63 -9.60
CA ARG A 227 6.11 10.36 -10.87
C ARG A 227 7.34 9.90 -11.67
N VAL A 228 8.50 9.81 -11.02
CA VAL A 228 9.75 9.36 -11.66
C VAL A 228 9.66 7.91 -12.13
N MET A 229 9.03 7.02 -11.35
CA MET A 229 8.79 5.63 -11.73
C MET A 229 7.91 5.56 -12.99
N SER A 230 6.83 6.33 -13.01
CA SER A 230 5.90 6.44 -14.15
C SER A 230 6.63 6.86 -15.43
N GLU A 231 7.41 7.94 -15.37
CA GLU A 231 8.23 8.43 -16.49
C GLU A 231 9.22 7.37 -16.99
N ARG A 232 9.92 6.71 -16.07
CA ARG A 232 10.89 5.66 -16.43
C ARG A 232 10.26 4.41 -16.99
N ALA A 233 9.01 4.12 -16.62
CA ALA A 233 8.24 3.03 -17.19
C ALA A 233 7.64 3.38 -18.58
N GLY A 234 7.81 4.62 -19.06
CA GLY A 234 7.18 5.09 -20.30
C GLY A 234 5.67 5.28 -20.18
N LEU A 235 5.16 5.40 -18.94
CA LEU A 235 3.75 5.56 -18.64
C LEU A 235 3.54 6.98 -18.11
N PRO A 236 3.01 7.93 -18.91
CA PRO A 236 2.77 9.28 -18.42
C PRO A 236 1.69 9.27 -17.33
N LEU A 237 2.00 9.89 -16.19
CA LEU A 237 1.11 9.98 -15.04
C LEU A 237 -0.09 10.88 -15.38
N ARG A 238 -1.32 10.32 -15.35
CA ARG A 238 -2.56 11.08 -15.63
C ARG A 238 -3.18 11.70 -14.37
N ASP A 239 -3.23 10.94 -13.29
CA ASP A 239 -3.81 11.36 -12.01
C ASP A 239 -2.98 10.76 -10.86
N LEU A 240 -2.86 11.50 -9.76
CA LEU A 240 -2.17 11.06 -8.55
C LEU A 240 -2.86 11.68 -7.34
N ARG A 241 -3.42 10.81 -6.50
CA ARG A 241 -4.10 11.22 -5.28
C ARG A 241 -3.50 10.52 -4.09
N THR A 242 -3.60 11.17 -2.94
CA THR A 242 -3.27 10.58 -1.65
C THR A 242 -4.49 10.66 -0.76
N PHE A 243 -4.82 9.54 -0.10
CA PHE A 243 -5.91 9.47 0.86
C PHE A 243 -5.39 8.84 2.15
N SER A 244 -6.07 9.12 3.25
CA SER A 244 -5.82 8.46 4.53
C SER A 244 -6.75 7.28 4.67
N PHE A 245 -6.23 6.15 5.15
CA PHE A 245 -7.04 4.98 5.48
C PHE A 245 -7.14 4.87 7.01
N PRO A 246 -8.27 5.25 7.63
CA PRO A 246 -8.37 5.33 9.08
C PRO A 246 -8.02 4.04 9.84
N PRO A 247 -8.35 2.82 9.34
CA PRO A 247 -7.88 1.59 9.97
C PRO A 247 -6.34 1.46 10.01
N ALA A 248 -5.63 1.87 8.95
CA ALA A 248 -4.16 1.84 8.93
C ALA A 248 -3.54 2.90 9.86
N VAL A 249 -4.18 4.08 9.98
CA VAL A 249 -3.80 5.11 10.95
C VAL A 249 -3.93 4.56 12.37
N ARG A 250 -5.08 3.95 12.70
CA ARG A 250 -5.32 3.29 13.98
C ARG A 250 -4.30 2.20 14.27
N ALA A 251 -4.04 1.32 13.30
CA ALA A 251 -3.04 0.25 13.44
C ALA A 251 -1.66 0.82 13.77
N SER A 252 -1.27 1.93 13.14
CA SER A 252 0.02 2.59 13.37
C SER A 252 0.15 3.16 14.79
N ILE A 253 -0.90 3.84 15.29
CA ILE A 253 -0.91 4.40 16.65
C ILE A 253 -0.85 3.28 17.70
N LEU A 254 -1.61 2.19 17.48
CA LEU A 254 -1.60 1.03 18.37
C LEU A 254 -0.23 0.35 18.41
N LEU A 255 0.45 0.24 17.26
CA LEU A 255 1.81 -0.29 17.20
C LEU A 255 2.80 0.59 17.98
N GLU A 256 2.77 1.91 17.81
CA GLU A 256 3.63 2.84 18.54
C GLU A 256 3.45 2.69 20.06
N TRP A 257 2.20 2.67 20.53
CA TRP A 257 1.89 2.51 21.95
C TRP A 257 2.37 1.17 22.51
N ARG A 258 2.20 0.08 21.75
CA ARG A 258 2.68 -1.25 22.15
C ARG A 258 4.19 -1.26 22.38
N TYR A 259 4.95 -0.58 21.51
CA TYR A 259 6.40 -0.50 21.65
C TYR A 259 6.84 0.41 22.80
N LEU A 260 6.18 1.56 22.99
CA LEU A 260 6.54 2.50 24.05
C LEU A 260 6.21 1.98 25.46
N TRP A 261 5.09 1.26 25.62
CA TRP A 261 4.54 0.92 26.93
C TRP A 261 4.56 -0.58 27.27
N LYS A 262 5.14 -1.42 26.39
CA LYS A 262 5.18 -2.89 26.54
C LYS A 262 3.80 -3.52 26.86
N VAL A 263 2.72 -2.90 26.39
CA VAL A 263 1.35 -3.29 26.76
C VAL A 263 0.95 -4.59 26.03
N PRO A 264 0.36 -5.58 26.74
CA PRO A 264 -0.13 -6.82 26.12
C PRO A 264 -1.18 -6.56 25.04
N ARG A 265 -1.13 -7.35 23.96
CA ARG A 265 -1.95 -7.21 22.74
C ARG A 265 -3.46 -7.09 23.02
N ARG A 266 -3.98 -7.81 24.02
CA ARG A 266 -5.41 -7.81 24.41
C ARG A 266 -5.90 -6.50 25.04
N LEU A 267 -5.03 -5.74 25.73
CA LEU A 267 -5.39 -4.50 26.42
C LEU A 267 -5.40 -3.29 25.48
N SER A 268 -4.42 -3.19 24.57
CA SER A 268 -4.32 -2.10 23.59
C SER A 268 -5.52 -2.02 22.63
N GLY A 269 -6.10 -3.17 22.26
CA GLY A 269 -7.27 -3.27 21.39
C GLY A 269 -8.63 -3.07 22.09
N ALA A 270 -8.67 -2.88 23.40
CA ALA A 270 -9.92 -2.64 24.14
C ALA A 270 -10.09 -1.17 24.55
N LEU A 271 -8.99 -0.44 24.72
CA LEU A 271 -8.99 0.94 25.27
C LEU A 271 -9.28 2.04 24.24
N LEU A 272 -9.20 1.77 22.92
CA LEU A 272 -9.20 2.81 21.88
C LEU A 272 -10.31 2.68 20.82
N THR A 273 -11.20 1.70 20.93
CA THR A 273 -11.42 0.87 19.75
C THR A 273 -12.68 1.03 18.93
N GLN A 274 -13.42 2.13 19.07
CA GLN A 274 -14.41 2.42 18.04
C GLN A 274 -14.68 3.91 17.88
N ARG A 275 -15.20 4.56 18.92
CA ARG A 275 -15.69 5.95 18.82
C ARG A 275 -14.63 7.01 18.58
N PHE A 276 -13.42 6.87 19.11
CA PHE A 276 -12.36 7.86 18.86
C PHE A 276 -11.89 7.80 17.40
N VAL A 277 -11.60 6.59 16.90
CA VAL A 277 -11.12 6.40 15.54
C VAL A 277 -12.21 6.67 14.51
N GLU A 278 -13.46 6.26 14.75
CA GLU A 278 -14.60 6.60 13.88
C GLU A 278 -14.87 8.11 13.87
N ARG A 279 -14.78 8.81 15.02
CA ARG A 279 -14.93 10.27 15.05
C ARG A 279 -13.78 11.00 14.38
N GLN A 280 -12.55 10.49 14.47
CA GLN A 280 -11.41 11.08 13.77
C GLN A 280 -11.51 10.78 12.26
N ALA A 281 -11.84 9.55 11.86
CA ALA A 281 -12.09 9.13 10.49
C ALA A 281 -13.22 9.91 9.81
N ALA A 282 -14.37 10.09 10.48
CA ALA A 282 -15.51 10.83 9.96
C ALA A 282 -15.22 12.32 9.80
N ARG A 283 -14.50 12.93 10.76
CA ARG A 283 -13.97 14.30 10.61
C ARG A 283 -12.94 14.45 9.48
N MET A 284 -12.33 13.36 9.03
CA MET A 284 -11.32 13.34 7.97
C MET A 284 -11.91 13.20 6.55
N ASP A 285 -13.20 12.86 6.41
CA ASP A 285 -13.84 12.50 5.13
C ASP A 285 -14.95 13.49 4.69
N GLU A 286 -15.39 14.40 5.56
CA GLU A 286 -16.57 15.25 5.32
C GLU A 286 -16.41 16.38 4.28
N ASN A 287 -15.28 16.52 3.58
CA ASN A 287 -15.09 17.62 2.61
C ASN A 287 -14.47 17.21 1.25
N GLU A 288 -14.37 15.92 0.91
CA GLU A 288 -13.69 15.45 -0.34
C GLU A 288 -12.27 16.03 -0.56
N ALA A 289 -11.66 16.55 0.49
CA ALA A 289 -10.40 17.28 0.47
C ALA A 289 -9.44 16.66 1.48
N GLY A 290 -8.82 15.54 1.11
CA GLY A 290 -7.68 14.97 1.84
C GLY A 290 -6.43 15.88 1.87
N GLU A 291 -6.55 17.16 1.50
CA GLU A 291 -5.43 18.07 1.22
C GLU A 291 -5.00 19.01 2.36
N ALA A 292 -5.66 19.08 3.53
CA ALA A 292 -5.35 20.14 4.51
C ALA A 292 -5.03 19.74 5.97
N ILE A 293 -4.81 18.46 6.30
CA ILE A 293 -4.67 18.02 7.72
C ILE A 293 -3.20 17.92 8.15
N LEU A 294 -2.44 18.99 7.94
CA LEU A 294 -1.07 19.10 8.42
C LEU A 294 -0.79 20.38 9.22
N ALA A 295 -1.75 21.31 9.29
CA ALA A 295 -1.59 22.56 10.01
C ALA A 295 -1.78 22.43 11.54
N GLU A 296 -2.50 21.42 12.03
CA GLU A 296 -2.78 21.30 13.48
C GLU A 296 -1.66 20.57 14.27
N PHE A 297 -0.79 19.82 13.58
CA PHE A 297 0.42 19.23 14.17
C PHE A 297 1.63 20.18 14.15
N ALA A 298 1.42 21.49 13.94
CA ALA A 298 2.45 22.51 13.75
C ALA A 298 2.56 23.56 14.87
N GLN A 299 2.11 23.26 16.10
CA GLN A 299 2.47 24.08 17.26
C GLN A 299 3.65 23.42 18.00
N PRO A 300 4.76 24.14 18.22
CA PRO A 300 5.83 23.66 19.11
C PRO A 300 5.25 23.42 20.51
N ALA A 301 5.91 22.57 21.30
CA ALA A 301 5.67 22.54 22.74
C ALA A 301 6.07 23.92 23.31
N GLU A 302 5.12 24.84 23.41
CA GLU A 302 5.31 26.06 24.18
C GLU A 302 5.37 25.66 25.65
N ALA A 303 6.51 25.97 26.25
CA ALA A 303 6.72 25.90 27.68
C ALA A 303 5.62 26.69 28.37
N THR A 304 4.80 26.01 29.17
CA THR A 304 3.89 26.67 30.10
C THR A 304 4.72 27.33 31.20
N THR A 305 5.19 28.54 30.95
CA THR A 305 5.41 29.55 31.97
C THR A 305 4.27 30.55 31.86
N SER A 306 3.33 30.47 32.79
CA SER A 306 2.42 31.57 33.12
C SER A 306 1.73 31.22 34.43
N ALA A 307 1.59 32.06 35.44
CA ALA A 307 1.98 33.44 35.77
C ALA A 307 1.39 33.67 37.20
N PRO A 308 1.02 34.86 37.70
CA PRO A 308 1.54 36.22 37.53
C PRO A 308 1.72 37.00 38.87
N ALA A 309 2.33 38.19 38.72
CA ALA A 309 2.01 39.48 39.34
C ALA A 309 2.35 39.83 40.81
N GLY A 310 3.05 40.96 40.93
CA GLY A 310 3.15 41.83 42.11
C GLY A 310 4.05 43.02 41.79
N THR A 311 3.54 43.98 41.02
CA THR A 311 3.22 45.37 41.44
C THR A 311 4.41 46.29 41.74
N ALA A 312 4.42 47.38 40.98
CA ALA A 312 5.19 48.62 41.03
C ALA A 312 5.66 49.12 42.41
N HIS A 313 6.82 49.78 42.46
CA HIS A 313 6.93 51.26 42.52
C HIS A 313 8.37 51.70 42.81
N ALA A 314 8.75 52.81 42.16
CA ALA A 314 9.88 53.73 42.40
C ALA A 314 11.31 53.23 42.11
#